data_AF-A0A5N7ALB9-F1
#
_entry.id   AF-A0A5N7ALB9-F1
#
_cell.length_a   1.000
_cell.length_b   1.000
_cell.length_c   1.000
_cell.angle_alpha   90.00
_cell.angle_beta   90.00
_cell.angle_gamma   90.00
#
_symmetry.space_group_name_H-M   'P 1'
#
loop_
_entity.id
_entity.type
_entity.pdbx_description
1 polymer ?
#
loop_
_entity_poly.entity_id
_entity_poly.type
_entity_poly.pdbx_seq_one_letter_code
_entity_poly.pdbx_strand_id
1 'polypeptide(L)'
;MHAFDTVTDHSHPDKMLCFADISQSPAMVHSIMFAAQAFHDMSLGASYGPVTRFHLAKTLQYLQQSLGDRIEATKSSTMTVVGLLSLAGIIAGDLESAAKHMDGLQRMIELRGGWDSLIDRETIEHKAKTIDLYLAAGTGSKLRFVEDMSWGPHIAHGRLASLSPELKMVHPRPDPRLLNVWADIREFSRLANKATTTGVKLAATSFLQLSRSAPYRLLSLQCVHPLHELLRLSMLAFLKPLLIKIPGVGRKMTYLAEKLKASFLEQTFPPLVEQASLVLWSLFITCLSIFEEQDQKWLRALVIQTMDTLGLRTWADTRAVLKSFLWVDLVLDQAGERVFERCVHLQGYIDR
;
A
#
# COMPACT_ATOMS: atom_id res chain seq x y z
N MET A 1 -12.05 -7.82 15.98
CA MET A 1 -12.27 -6.46 16.53
C MET A 1 -11.55 -5.48 15.61
N HIS A 2 -12.30 -4.72 14.80
CA HIS A 2 -11.81 -4.05 13.60
C HIS A 2 -11.09 -2.73 13.93
N ALA A 3 -9.77 -2.72 13.73
CA ALA A 3 -8.88 -1.57 13.97
C ALA A 3 -9.18 -0.33 13.10
N PHE A 4 -9.92 -0.50 12.01
CA PHE A 4 -10.16 0.54 11.00
C PHE A 4 -11.64 0.61 10.60
N ASP A 5 -12.55 0.32 11.53
CA ASP A 5 -13.93 0.75 11.34
C ASP A 5 -13.96 2.26 11.52
N THR A 6 -13.62 2.98 10.45
CA THR A 6 -13.81 4.42 10.34
C THR A 6 -15.25 4.75 10.67
N VAL A 7 -15.49 5.85 11.39
CA VAL A 7 -16.84 6.40 11.51
C VAL A 7 -17.28 6.76 10.10
N THR A 8 -18.30 6.08 9.59
CA THR A 8 -19.14 6.62 8.52
C THR A 8 -19.71 7.91 9.07
N ASP A 9 -19.13 9.04 8.67
CA ASP A 9 -19.71 10.34 8.96
C ASP A 9 -21.05 10.39 8.22
N HIS A 10 -22.14 10.25 8.96
CA HIS A 10 -23.50 10.29 8.43
C HIS A 10 -23.88 11.67 7.86
N SER A 11 -23.00 12.69 7.92
CA SER A 11 -23.22 13.98 7.26
C SER A 11 -22.98 13.93 5.73
N HIS A 12 -22.28 12.90 5.24
CA HIS A 12 -22.23 12.56 3.82
C HIS A 12 -22.57 11.07 3.67
N PRO A 13 -23.72 10.69 3.08
CA PRO A 13 -24.02 9.28 2.88
C PRO A 13 -22.86 8.68 2.11
N ASP A 14 -22.29 7.61 2.64
CA ASP A 14 -21.22 6.84 2.04
C ASP A 14 -21.77 6.24 0.74
N LYS A 15 -21.79 7.04 -0.33
CA LYS A 15 -22.24 6.68 -1.68
C LYS A 15 -21.29 5.68 -2.34
N MET A 16 -20.29 5.19 -1.60
CA MET A 16 -19.18 4.43 -2.16
C MET A 16 -19.66 3.19 -2.94
N LEU A 17 -20.84 2.64 -2.58
CA LEU A 17 -21.56 1.57 -3.27
C LEU A 17 -23.06 1.61 -2.92
N CYS A 18 -23.84 2.56 -3.46
CA CYS A 18 -25.30 2.50 -3.26
C CYS A 18 -25.86 1.26 -3.99
N PHE A 19 -26.52 0.35 -3.26
CA PHE A 19 -27.17 -0.83 -3.85
C PHE A 19 -28.15 -0.49 -4.97
N ALA A 20 -28.79 0.69 -4.88
CA ALA A 20 -29.70 1.18 -5.91
C ALA A 20 -28.99 1.55 -7.22
N ASP A 21 -27.73 2.00 -7.16
CA ASP A 21 -26.93 2.34 -8.35
C ASP A 21 -26.30 1.07 -8.95
N ILE A 22 -25.89 0.13 -8.10
CA ILE A 22 -25.33 -1.16 -8.52
C ILE A 22 -26.36 -2.01 -9.27
N SER A 23 -27.60 -2.07 -8.76
CA SER A 23 -28.67 -2.87 -9.35
C SER A 23 -29.13 -2.35 -10.71
N GLN A 24 -28.86 -1.07 -11.03
CA GLN A 24 -29.19 -0.46 -12.31
C GLN A 24 -28.20 -0.79 -13.44
N SER A 25 -27.02 -1.34 -13.13
CA SER A 25 -26.04 -1.76 -14.14
C SER A 25 -25.72 -3.25 -14.02
N PRO A 26 -26.23 -4.09 -14.93
CA PRO A 26 -25.85 -5.50 -15.01
C PRO A 26 -24.33 -5.71 -15.10
N ALA A 27 -23.63 -4.82 -15.80
CA ALA A 27 -22.17 -4.84 -15.91
C ALA A 27 -21.49 -4.72 -14.54
N MET A 28 -21.95 -3.79 -13.69
CA MET A 28 -21.41 -3.61 -12.35
C MET A 28 -21.64 -4.85 -11.48
N VAL A 29 -22.86 -5.39 -11.47
CA VAL A 29 -23.18 -6.61 -10.70
C VAL A 29 -22.26 -7.76 -11.09
N HIS A 30 -22.14 -8.05 -12.39
CA HIS A 30 -21.26 -9.13 -12.84
C HIS A 30 -19.79 -8.85 -12.53
N SER A 31 -19.33 -7.59 -12.64
CA SER A 31 -17.92 -7.25 -12.34
C SER A 31 -17.58 -7.40 -10.84
N ILE A 32 -18.51 -7.03 -9.96
CA ILE A 32 -18.35 -7.18 -8.50
C ILE A 32 -18.33 -8.66 -8.13
N MET A 33 -19.28 -9.43 -8.66
CA MET A 33 -19.35 -10.88 -8.42
C MET A 33 -18.12 -11.59 -8.98
N PHE A 34 -17.64 -11.19 -10.16
CA PHE A 34 -16.37 -11.67 -10.71
C PHE A 34 -15.21 -11.37 -9.77
N ALA A 35 -15.01 -10.11 -9.37
CA ALA A 35 -13.88 -9.72 -8.52
C ALA A 35 -13.90 -10.45 -7.16
N ALA A 36 -15.08 -10.58 -6.55
CA ALA A 36 -15.25 -11.30 -5.28
C ALA A 36 -14.93 -12.79 -5.41
N GLN A 37 -15.44 -13.46 -6.45
CA GLN A 37 -15.20 -14.89 -6.67
C GLN A 37 -13.77 -15.16 -7.11
N ALA A 38 -13.19 -14.29 -7.94
CA ALA A 38 -11.78 -14.36 -8.31
C ALA A 38 -10.89 -14.27 -7.07
N PHE A 39 -11.16 -13.33 -6.17
CA PHE A 39 -10.42 -13.21 -4.91
C PHE A 39 -10.57 -14.48 -4.04
N HIS A 40 -11.78 -15.02 -3.93
CA HIS A 40 -12.03 -16.25 -3.19
C HIS A 40 -11.24 -17.43 -3.77
N ASP A 41 -11.35 -17.69 -5.07
CA ASP A 41 -10.61 -18.76 -5.77
C ASP A 41 -9.10 -18.64 -5.53
N MET A 42 -8.56 -17.43 -5.65
CA MET A 42 -7.12 -17.17 -5.46
C MET A 42 -6.68 -17.31 -4.01
N SER A 43 -7.52 -16.95 -3.04
CA SER A 43 -7.22 -17.17 -1.62
C SER A 43 -7.06 -18.65 -1.28
N LEU A 44 -7.69 -19.53 -2.06
CA LEU A 44 -7.57 -20.99 -1.98
C LEU A 44 -6.45 -21.55 -2.88
N GLY A 45 -5.71 -20.70 -3.59
CA GLY A 45 -4.69 -21.13 -4.55
C GLY A 45 -5.23 -21.77 -5.83
N ALA A 46 -6.52 -21.58 -6.13
CA ALA A 46 -7.18 -22.16 -7.30
C ALA A 46 -7.21 -21.20 -8.50
N SER A 47 -7.31 -21.77 -9.70
CA SER A 47 -7.67 -21.02 -10.92
C SER A 47 -9.15 -20.63 -10.90
N TYR A 48 -9.55 -19.66 -11.73
CA TYR A 48 -10.95 -19.23 -11.84
C TYR A 48 -11.92 -20.39 -12.10
N GLY A 49 -12.83 -20.60 -11.15
CA GLY A 49 -13.88 -21.60 -11.23
C GLY A 49 -14.98 -21.26 -12.24
N PRO A 50 -15.97 -22.16 -12.44
CA PRO A 50 -17.06 -21.95 -13.39
C PRO A 50 -17.86 -20.66 -13.13
N VAL A 51 -18.14 -20.35 -11.86
CA VAL A 51 -18.89 -19.15 -11.44
C VAL A 51 -18.08 -17.88 -11.75
N THR A 52 -16.80 -17.87 -11.41
CA THR A 52 -15.87 -16.77 -11.72
C THR A 52 -15.80 -16.51 -13.22
N ARG A 53 -15.63 -17.56 -14.03
CA ARG A 53 -15.61 -17.45 -15.51
C ARG A 53 -16.94 -16.98 -16.08
N PHE A 54 -18.07 -17.41 -15.52
CA PHE A 54 -19.39 -16.94 -15.94
C PHE A 54 -19.54 -15.43 -15.71
N HIS A 55 -19.22 -14.95 -14.50
CA HIS A 55 -19.31 -13.51 -14.20
C HIS A 55 -18.30 -12.68 -15.00
N LEU A 56 -17.10 -13.21 -15.25
CA LEU A 56 -16.12 -12.57 -16.15
C LEU A 56 -16.68 -12.42 -17.57
N ALA A 57 -17.18 -13.51 -18.15
CA ALA A 57 -17.73 -13.50 -19.52
C ALA A 57 -18.89 -12.50 -19.64
N LYS A 58 -19.78 -12.45 -18.65
CA LYS A 58 -20.88 -11.47 -18.61
C LYS A 58 -20.39 -10.04 -18.43
N THR A 59 -19.37 -9.82 -17.60
CA THR A 59 -18.75 -8.50 -17.43
C THR A 59 -18.19 -8.00 -18.76
N LEU A 60 -17.44 -8.84 -19.48
CA LEU A 60 -16.86 -8.48 -20.78
C LEU A 60 -17.94 -8.25 -21.84
N GLN A 61 -19.00 -9.07 -21.85
CA GLN A 61 -20.14 -8.89 -22.76
C GLN A 61 -20.80 -7.51 -22.58
N TYR A 62 -21.14 -7.13 -21.35
CA TYR A 62 -21.77 -5.83 -21.08
C TYR A 62 -20.82 -4.65 -21.26
N LEU A 63 -19.54 -4.82 -20.92
CA LEU A 63 -18.52 -3.82 -21.18
C LEU A 63 -18.42 -3.54 -22.67
N GLN A 64 -18.37 -4.58 -23.51
CA GLN A 64 -18.30 -4.41 -24.97
C GLN A 64 -19.52 -3.67 -25.53
N GLN A 65 -20.72 -3.94 -25.02
CA GLN A 65 -21.93 -3.19 -25.38
C GLN A 65 -21.82 -1.71 -24.99
N SER A 66 -21.34 -1.44 -23.77
CA SER A 66 -21.16 -0.08 -23.26
C SER A 66 -20.13 0.71 -24.07
N LEU A 67 -19.06 0.04 -24.52
CA LEU A 67 -18.02 0.65 -25.35
C LEU A 67 -18.48 0.99 -26.78
N GLY A 68 -19.59 0.39 -27.23
CA GLY A 68 -20.18 0.68 -28.54
C GLY A 68 -20.89 2.04 -28.62
N ASP A 69 -21.19 2.66 -27.48
CA ASP A 69 -21.79 3.99 -27.38
C ASP A 69 -20.90 4.95 -26.59
N ARG A 70 -20.68 6.17 -27.10
CA ARG A 70 -19.75 7.13 -26.48
C ARG A 70 -20.21 7.60 -25.10
N ILE A 71 -21.53 7.72 -24.88
CA ILE A 71 -22.08 8.18 -23.61
C ILE A 71 -21.97 7.06 -22.59
N GLU A 72 -22.38 5.84 -22.94
CA GLU A 72 -22.27 4.67 -22.07
C GLU A 72 -20.81 4.34 -21.71
N ALA A 73 -19.89 4.44 -22.68
CA ALA A 73 -18.46 4.16 -22.50
C ALA A 73 -17.81 5.05 -21.42
N THR A 74 -18.33 6.25 -21.21
CA THR A 74 -17.77 7.25 -20.28
C THR A 74 -18.56 7.40 -18.98
N LYS A 75 -19.53 6.52 -18.72
CA LYS A 75 -20.26 6.50 -17.43
C LYS A 75 -19.36 6.01 -16.29
N SER A 76 -19.61 6.54 -15.08
CA SER A 76 -19.02 6.09 -13.81
C SER A 76 -19.09 4.58 -13.62
N SER A 77 -20.19 3.95 -14.02
CA SER A 77 -20.42 2.50 -13.93
C SER A 77 -19.45 1.71 -14.82
N THR A 78 -19.26 2.14 -16.07
CA THR A 78 -18.32 1.54 -17.02
C THR A 78 -16.87 1.69 -16.54
N MET A 79 -16.51 2.89 -16.05
CA MET A 79 -15.20 3.14 -15.44
C MET A 79 -14.94 2.22 -14.23
N THR A 80 -15.96 2.03 -13.39
CA THR A 80 -15.88 1.13 -12.22
C THR A 80 -15.67 -0.32 -12.65
N VAL A 81 -16.38 -0.79 -13.68
CA VAL A 81 -16.19 -2.14 -14.24
C VAL A 81 -14.74 -2.34 -14.70
N VAL A 82 -14.18 -1.38 -15.43
CA VAL A 82 -12.80 -1.45 -15.91
C VAL A 82 -11.80 -1.43 -14.76
N GLY A 83 -12.02 -0.59 -13.74
CA GLY A 83 -11.21 -0.58 -12.52
C GLY A 83 -11.24 -1.93 -11.78
N LEU A 84 -12.40 -2.57 -11.68
CA LEU A 84 -12.54 -3.89 -11.06
C LEU A 84 -11.83 -5.00 -11.87
N LEU A 85 -11.90 -4.94 -13.20
CA LEU A 85 -11.12 -5.85 -14.07
C LEU A 85 -9.62 -5.68 -13.84
N SER A 86 -9.13 -4.44 -13.74
CA SER A 86 -7.73 -4.18 -13.41
C SER A 86 -7.35 -4.71 -12.04
N LEU A 87 -8.19 -4.52 -11.03
CA LEU A 87 -7.93 -5.02 -9.68
C LEU A 87 -7.86 -6.54 -9.65
N ALA A 88 -8.78 -7.22 -10.36
CA ALA A 88 -8.75 -8.67 -10.48
C ALA A 88 -7.47 -9.17 -11.16
N GLY A 89 -6.99 -8.48 -12.20
CA GLY A 89 -5.70 -8.76 -12.83
C GLY A 89 -4.52 -8.62 -11.86
N ILE A 90 -4.49 -7.58 -11.04
CA ILE A 90 -3.46 -7.40 -9.99
C ILE A 90 -3.46 -8.56 -9.01
N ILE A 91 -4.64 -8.96 -8.51
CA ILE A 91 -4.73 -10.05 -7.53
C ILE A 91 -4.30 -11.37 -8.17
N ALA A 92 -4.65 -11.60 -9.45
CA ALA A 92 -4.17 -12.75 -10.22
C ALA A 92 -2.67 -12.71 -10.54
N GLY A 93 -2.06 -11.53 -10.48
CA GLY A 93 -0.70 -11.30 -10.94
C GLY A 93 -0.57 -11.15 -12.45
N ASP A 94 -1.69 -11.03 -13.17
CA ASP A 94 -1.70 -10.60 -14.58
C ASP A 94 -1.61 -9.07 -14.63
N LEU A 95 -0.41 -8.58 -14.31
CA LEU A 95 -0.11 -7.15 -14.27
C LEU A 95 -0.17 -6.50 -15.66
N GLU A 96 0.01 -7.29 -16.73
CA GLU A 96 -0.08 -6.80 -18.10
C GLU A 96 -1.53 -6.46 -18.48
N SER A 97 -2.46 -7.39 -18.27
CA SER A 97 -3.89 -7.11 -18.52
C SER A 97 -4.42 -6.01 -17.60
N ALA A 98 -3.98 -5.99 -16.34
CA ALA A 98 -4.33 -4.92 -15.41
C ALA A 98 -3.85 -3.54 -15.91
N ALA A 99 -2.62 -3.43 -16.41
CA ALA A 99 -2.12 -2.20 -17.00
C ALA A 99 -2.96 -1.74 -18.20
N LYS A 100 -3.32 -2.65 -19.12
CA LYS A 100 -4.18 -2.33 -20.27
C LYS A 100 -5.56 -1.82 -19.84
N HIS A 101 -6.15 -2.41 -18.80
CA HIS A 101 -7.41 -1.92 -18.24
C HIS A 101 -7.26 -0.50 -17.68
N MET A 102 -6.14 -0.20 -17.00
CA MET A 102 -5.90 1.15 -16.48
C MET A 102 -5.62 2.19 -17.56
N ASP A 103 -4.95 1.82 -18.65
CA ASP A 103 -4.81 2.69 -19.82
C ASP A 103 -6.18 3.01 -20.43
N GLY A 104 -7.05 2.00 -20.52
CA GLY A 104 -8.45 2.18 -20.92
C GLY A 104 -9.24 3.09 -19.98
N LEU A 105 -9.09 2.92 -18.66
CA LEU A 105 -9.76 3.76 -17.66
C LEU A 105 -9.30 5.22 -17.76
N GLN A 106 -7.99 5.46 -17.87
CA GLN A 106 -7.46 6.81 -18.07
C GLN A 106 -8.07 7.45 -19.32
N ARG A 107 -8.13 6.70 -20.43
CA ARG A 107 -8.73 7.19 -21.68
C ARG A 107 -10.21 7.53 -21.53
N MET A 108 -10.98 6.74 -20.77
CA MET A 108 -12.39 7.02 -20.50
C MET A 108 -12.55 8.34 -19.73
N ILE A 109 -11.71 8.59 -18.72
CA ILE A 109 -11.75 9.81 -17.92
C ILE A 109 -11.43 11.03 -18.78
N GLU A 110 -10.39 10.94 -19.63
CA GLU A 110 -10.05 12.00 -20.58
C GLU A 110 -11.20 12.31 -21.54
N LEU A 111 -11.83 11.27 -22.12
CA LEU A 111 -12.96 11.42 -23.04
C LEU A 111 -14.21 12.01 -22.37
N ARG A 112 -14.35 11.82 -21.06
CA ARG A 112 -15.43 12.40 -20.25
C ARG A 112 -15.21 13.89 -19.95
N GLY A 113 -13.96 14.37 -20.03
CA GLY A 113 -13.57 15.75 -19.73
C GLY A 113 -12.70 15.90 -18.48
N GLY A 114 -12.05 14.82 -18.01
CA GLY A 114 -11.20 14.83 -16.82
C GLY A 114 -11.96 14.61 -15.51
N TRP A 115 -11.26 14.67 -14.37
CA TRP A 115 -11.84 14.37 -13.06
C TRP A 115 -13.00 15.28 -12.66
N ASP A 116 -12.93 16.57 -13.00
CA ASP A 116 -13.96 17.56 -12.65
C ASP A 116 -15.31 17.31 -13.33
N SER A 117 -15.34 16.48 -14.38
CA SER A 117 -16.55 16.12 -15.11
C SER A 117 -17.34 14.96 -14.48
N LEU A 118 -16.80 14.33 -13.42
CA LEU A 118 -17.39 13.16 -12.77
C LEU A 118 -18.17 13.56 -11.51
N ILE A 119 -19.45 13.18 -11.48
CA ILE A 119 -20.31 13.38 -10.30
C ILE A 119 -19.77 12.58 -9.09
N ASP A 120 -19.27 11.37 -9.33
CA ASP A 120 -18.73 10.48 -8.30
C ASP A 120 -17.19 10.50 -8.26
N ARG A 121 -16.60 11.66 -8.60
CA ARG A 121 -15.15 11.85 -8.72
C ARG A 121 -14.38 11.19 -7.58
N GLU A 122 -14.72 11.51 -6.33
CA GLU A 122 -13.96 11.05 -5.17
C GLU A 122 -13.81 9.53 -5.08
N THR A 123 -14.88 8.79 -5.40
CA THR A 123 -14.91 7.33 -5.34
C THR A 123 -14.09 6.72 -6.47
N ILE A 124 -14.31 7.19 -7.70
CA ILE A 124 -13.63 6.67 -8.89
C ILE A 124 -12.13 7.02 -8.82
N GLU A 125 -11.82 8.26 -8.47
CA GLU A 125 -10.45 8.75 -8.35
C GLU A 125 -9.68 7.98 -7.28
N HIS A 126 -10.26 7.78 -6.09
CA HIS A 126 -9.61 7.01 -5.04
C HIS A 126 -9.31 5.57 -5.50
N LYS A 127 -10.26 4.90 -6.15
CA LYS A 127 -10.08 3.53 -6.66
C LYS A 127 -9.04 3.48 -7.78
N ALA A 128 -9.15 4.36 -8.77
CA ALA A 128 -8.21 4.44 -9.88
C ALA A 128 -6.79 4.72 -9.38
N LYS A 129 -6.63 5.69 -8.47
CA LYS A 129 -5.34 6.03 -7.89
C LYS A 129 -4.76 4.87 -7.08
N THR A 130 -5.59 4.17 -6.32
CA THR A 130 -5.20 2.97 -5.56
C THR A 130 -4.73 1.83 -6.47
N ILE A 131 -5.47 1.55 -7.56
CA ILE A 131 -5.10 0.52 -8.54
C ILE A 131 -3.78 0.88 -9.25
N ASP A 132 -3.63 2.13 -9.63
CA ASP A 132 -2.42 2.64 -10.30
C ASP A 132 -1.19 2.56 -9.39
N LEU A 133 -1.36 2.81 -8.08
CA LEU A 133 -0.31 2.59 -7.07
C LEU A 133 0.18 1.13 -7.05
N TYR A 134 -0.72 0.15 -7.10
CA TYR A 134 -0.32 -1.26 -7.16
C TYR A 134 0.45 -1.59 -8.42
N LEU A 135 0.01 -1.08 -9.58
CA LEU A 135 0.70 -1.30 -10.83
C LEU A 135 2.09 -0.67 -10.82
N ALA A 136 2.22 0.56 -10.34
CA ALA A 136 3.52 1.22 -10.19
C ALA A 136 4.44 0.42 -9.25
N ALA A 137 3.93 -0.06 -8.11
CA ALA A 137 4.71 -0.88 -7.17
C ALA A 137 5.05 -2.28 -7.71
N GLY A 138 4.21 -2.85 -8.57
CA GLY A 138 4.44 -4.17 -9.19
C GLY A 138 5.35 -4.14 -10.40
N THR A 139 5.21 -3.13 -11.26
CA THR A 139 5.83 -3.07 -12.59
C THR A 139 6.89 -1.98 -12.74
N GLY A 140 6.95 -1.01 -11.82
CA GLY A 140 7.79 0.19 -11.97
C GLY A 140 7.26 1.19 -12.99
N SER A 141 6.01 1.03 -13.45
CA SER A 141 5.36 2.01 -14.33
C SER A 141 5.21 3.37 -13.66
N LYS A 142 5.17 4.42 -14.49
CA LYS A 142 4.83 5.77 -14.03
C LYS A 142 3.36 5.81 -13.62
N LEU A 143 3.07 6.57 -12.58
CA LEU A 143 1.69 6.87 -12.18
C LEU A 143 0.98 7.63 -13.32
N ARG A 144 -0.24 7.19 -13.64
CA ARG A 144 -1.13 7.75 -14.67
C ARG A 144 -1.83 9.01 -14.20
N PHE A 145 -2.16 9.07 -12.90
CA PHE A 145 -3.01 10.13 -12.34
C PHE A 145 -2.22 11.10 -11.45
N VAL A 146 -1.08 11.57 -11.94
CA VAL A 146 -0.28 12.61 -11.27
C VAL A 146 -0.84 13.98 -11.64
N GLU A 147 -1.43 14.66 -10.66
CA GLU A 147 -1.85 16.06 -10.73
C GLU A 147 -0.84 16.95 -10.00
N ASP A 148 -1.03 18.27 -10.03
CA ASP A 148 -0.26 19.22 -9.23
C ASP A 148 -0.34 18.86 -7.74
N MET A 149 0.75 18.27 -7.25
CA MET A 149 0.79 17.66 -5.92
C MET A 149 1.41 18.62 -4.92
N SER A 150 0.65 18.94 -3.88
CA SER A 150 1.18 19.68 -2.73
C SER A 150 2.22 18.84 -2.01
N TRP A 151 3.38 19.44 -1.72
CA TRP A 151 4.44 18.80 -0.95
C TRP A 151 4.43 19.18 0.54
N GLY A 152 3.50 20.06 0.95
CA GLY A 152 3.29 20.37 2.36
C GLY A 152 2.79 19.14 3.14
N PRO A 153 2.90 19.15 4.47
CA PRO A 153 2.27 18.14 5.31
C PRO A 153 0.74 18.29 5.27
N HIS A 154 0.04 17.18 5.11
CA HIS A 154 -1.42 17.11 4.95
C HIS A 154 -2.13 16.73 6.25
N ILE A 155 -1.46 15.96 7.10
CA ILE A 155 -1.99 15.41 8.36
C ILE A 155 -1.23 16.02 9.54
N ALA A 156 0.10 16.13 9.42
CA ALA A 156 0.89 16.73 10.47
C ALA A 156 0.75 18.25 10.47
N HIS A 157 0.61 18.85 11.66
CA HIS A 157 0.47 20.30 11.81
C HIS A 157 1.41 20.86 12.88
N GLY A 158 1.70 22.16 12.78
CA GLY A 158 2.53 22.89 13.75
C GLY A 158 3.89 22.24 13.98
N ARG A 159 4.25 22.04 15.25
CA ARG A 159 5.55 21.47 15.63
C ARG A 159 5.76 20.04 15.09
N LEU A 160 4.69 19.25 15.00
CA LEU A 160 4.71 17.86 14.50
C LEU A 160 5.01 17.77 13.01
N ALA A 161 4.75 18.82 12.24
CA ALA A 161 5.10 18.90 10.83
C ALA A 161 6.61 19.18 10.61
N SER A 162 7.25 19.87 11.55
CA SER A 162 8.60 20.42 11.36
C SER A 162 9.74 19.58 11.96
N LEU A 163 9.44 18.70 12.92
CA LEU A 163 10.45 17.96 13.67
C LEU A 163 10.46 16.49 13.27
N SER A 164 11.64 15.96 12.96
CA SER A 164 11.86 14.52 12.73
C SER A 164 13.02 14.02 13.58
N PRO A 165 12.87 14.01 14.92
CA PRO A 165 13.95 13.61 15.83
C PRO A 165 14.45 12.19 15.55
N GLU A 166 13.57 11.30 15.09
CA GLU A 166 13.85 9.91 14.74
C GLU A 166 14.80 9.80 13.54
N LEU A 167 14.83 10.82 12.67
CA LEU A 167 15.65 10.85 11.47
C LEU A 167 16.91 11.72 11.61
N LYS A 168 17.24 12.18 12.84
CA LYS A 168 18.45 13.00 13.07
C LYS A 168 19.75 12.28 12.67
N MET A 169 19.77 10.96 12.77
CA MET A 169 20.89 10.10 12.38
C MET A 169 21.09 9.99 10.86
N VAL A 170 20.12 10.43 10.05
CA VAL A 170 20.18 10.33 8.59
C VAL A 170 20.98 11.51 8.05
N HIS A 171 22.20 11.22 7.61
CA HIS A 171 23.10 12.18 6.99
C HIS A 171 23.42 11.80 5.53
N PRO A 172 23.41 12.77 4.59
CA PRO A 172 22.98 14.16 4.76
C PRO A 172 21.49 14.28 5.08
N ARG A 173 21.03 15.46 5.52
CA ARG A 173 19.62 15.68 5.86
C ARG A 173 18.72 15.35 4.66
N PRO A 174 17.64 14.56 4.83
CA PRO A 174 16.73 14.23 3.72
C PRO A 174 16.04 15.45 3.11
N ASP A 175 15.62 15.29 1.85
CA ASP A 175 14.79 16.26 1.13
C ASP A 175 13.56 16.63 1.98
N PRO A 176 13.23 17.93 2.15
CA PRO A 176 12.04 18.37 2.87
C PRO A 176 10.74 17.69 2.41
N ARG A 177 10.63 17.35 1.13
CA ARG A 177 9.50 16.61 0.55
C ARG A 177 9.34 15.24 1.19
N LEU A 178 10.43 14.50 1.37
CA LEU A 178 10.43 13.20 2.04
C LEU A 178 10.08 13.36 3.53
N LEU A 179 10.62 14.38 4.19
CA LEU A 179 10.35 14.67 5.59
C LEU A 179 8.87 15.04 5.84
N ASN A 180 8.24 15.77 4.92
CA ASN A 180 6.82 16.12 5.03
C ASN A 180 5.93 14.89 4.92
N VAL A 181 6.27 13.95 4.01
CA VAL A 181 5.54 12.67 3.95
C VAL A 181 5.77 11.86 5.21
N TRP A 182 7.01 11.81 5.73
CA TRP A 182 7.30 11.13 7.01
C TRP A 182 6.47 11.69 8.15
N ALA A 183 6.37 13.02 8.26
CA ALA A 183 5.58 13.67 9.30
C ALA A 183 4.10 13.26 9.23
N ASP A 184 3.52 13.20 8.03
CA ASP A 184 2.13 12.78 7.82
C ASP A 184 1.91 11.32 8.24
N ILE A 185 2.79 10.41 7.83
CA ILE A 185 2.69 8.98 8.19
C ILE A 185 2.90 8.78 9.70
N ARG A 186 3.81 9.54 10.31
CA ARG A 186 4.06 9.49 11.76
C ARG A 186 2.84 9.96 12.54
N GLU A 187 2.25 11.09 12.15
CA GLU A 187 1.05 11.60 12.83
C GLU A 187 -0.12 10.63 12.68
N PHE A 188 -0.31 10.07 11.50
CA PHE A 188 -1.30 9.00 11.30
C PHE A 188 -1.04 7.79 12.22
N SER A 189 0.21 7.32 12.30
CA SER A 189 0.58 6.17 13.15
C SER A 189 0.33 6.45 14.63
N ARG A 190 0.63 7.67 15.08
CA ARG A 190 0.34 8.14 16.44
C ARG A 190 -1.17 8.15 16.73
N LEU A 191 -1.97 8.67 15.79
CA LEU A 191 -3.42 8.69 15.91
C LEU A 191 -4.00 7.27 15.93
N ALA A 192 -3.49 6.36 15.09
CA ALA A 192 -3.90 4.96 15.06
C ALA A 192 -3.61 4.24 16.39
N ASN A 193 -2.40 4.38 16.93
CA ASN A 193 -2.06 3.79 18.24
C ASN A 193 -2.87 4.40 19.39
N LYS A 194 -3.17 5.71 19.33
CA LYS A 194 -4.05 6.36 20.31
C LYS A 194 -5.49 5.83 20.21
N ALA A 195 -5.99 5.60 18.99
CA ALA A 195 -7.32 5.04 18.77
C ALA A 195 -7.44 3.64 19.39
N THR A 196 -6.42 2.80 19.23
CA THR A 196 -6.40 1.45 19.83
C THR A 196 -6.43 1.49 21.37
N THR A 197 -5.70 2.43 21.99
CA THR A 197 -5.61 2.51 23.45
C THR A 197 -6.80 3.20 24.10
N THR A 198 -7.41 4.17 23.42
CA THR A 198 -8.53 4.97 23.96
C THR A 198 -9.92 4.47 23.51
N GLY A 199 -9.98 3.59 22.52
CA GLY A 199 -11.23 3.16 21.88
C GLY A 199 -11.87 4.22 20.97
N VAL A 200 -11.31 5.43 20.91
CA VAL A 200 -11.79 6.50 20.02
C VAL A 200 -11.42 6.16 18.58
N LYS A 201 -12.41 6.06 17.71
CA LYS A 201 -12.20 5.75 16.29
C LYS A 201 -11.37 6.82 15.59
N LEU A 202 -10.49 6.37 14.68
CA LEU A 202 -9.73 7.25 13.80
C LEU A 202 -10.68 7.94 12.80
N ALA A 203 -10.46 9.22 12.55
CA ALA A 203 -11.24 9.97 11.57
C ALA A 203 -11.04 9.39 10.15
N ALA A 204 -12.14 9.19 9.43
CA ALA A 204 -12.11 8.71 8.05
C ALA A 204 -11.29 9.62 7.14
N THR A 205 -11.36 10.94 7.38
CA THR A 205 -10.61 11.96 6.66
C THR A 205 -9.09 11.76 6.76
N SER A 206 -8.56 11.39 7.93
CA SER A 206 -7.12 11.13 8.09
C SER A 206 -6.65 9.91 7.29
N PHE A 207 -7.48 8.85 7.24
CA PHE A 207 -7.20 7.67 6.40
C PHE A 207 -7.26 8.00 4.91
N LEU A 208 -8.28 8.74 4.48
CA LEU A 208 -8.43 9.17 3.09
C LEU A 208 -7.27 10.08 2.66
N GLN A 209 -6.85 11.03 3.50
CA GLN A 209 -5.69 11.88 3.24
C GLN A 209 -4.40 11.07 3.12
N LEU A 210 -4.15 10.13 4.04
CA LEU A 210 -2.97 9.28 3.99
C LEU A 210 -2.96 8.45 2.70
N SER A 211 -4.06 7.73 2.43
CA SER A 211 -4.19 6.80 1.30
C SER A 211 -4.05 7.48 -0.05
N ARG A 212 -4.59 8.70 -0.20
CA ARG A 212 -4.52 9.47 -1.45
C ARG A 212 -3.15 10.15 -1.66
N SER A 213 -2.52 10.66 -0.60
CA SER A 213 -1.37 11.56 -0.71
C SER A 213 -0.01 10.87 -0.52
N ALA A 214 0.16 10.06 0.51
CA ALA A 214 1.49 9.57 0.91
C ALA A 214 2.12 8.62 -0.13
N PRO A 215 1.44 7.59 -0.65
CA PRO A 215 2.03 6.70 -1.64
C PRO A 215 2.40 7.42 -2.95
N TYR A 216 1.55 8.34 -3.40
CA TYR A 216 1.75 9.12 -4.62
C TYR A 216 2.97 10.03 -4.53
N ARG A 217 3.11 10.76 -3.41
CA ARG A 217 4.29 11.59 -3.15
C ARG A 217 5.56 10.75 -3.10
N LEU A 218 5.55 9.60 -2.42
CA LEU A 218 6.74 8.75 -2.33
C LEU A 218 7.13 8.14 -3.68
N LEU A 219 6.17 7.67 -4.49
CA LEU A 219 6.45 7.14 -5.82
C LEU A 219 6.91 8.22 -6.81
N SER A 220 6.46 9.46 -6.64
CA SER A 220 6.86 10.58 -7.48
C SER A 220 8.19 11.21 -7.06
N LEU A 221 8.75 10.80 -5.92
CA LEU A 221 10.03 11.28 -5.42
C LEU A 221 11.16 10.35 -5.88
N GLN A 222 12.27 10.96 -6.31
CA GLN A 222 13.52 10.26 -6.61
C GLN A 222 14.56 10.65 -5.56
N CYS A 223 15.17 9.66 -4.92
CA CYS A 223 16.25 9.88 -3.97
C CYS A 223 17.57 9.44 -4.60
N VAL A 224 18.55 10.35 -4.65
CA VAL A 224 19.90 10.03 -5.17
C VAL A 224 20.75 9.35 -4.08
N HIS A 225 20.56 9.74 -2.81
CA HIS A 225 21.33 9.19 -1.71
C HIS A 225 20.81 7.79 -1.31
N PRO A 226 21.66 6.75 -1.20
CA PRO A 226 21.22 5.38 -0.96
C PRO A 226 20.34 5.22 0.29
N LEU A 227 20.71 5.87 1.40
CA LEU A 227 19.94 5.80 2.64
C LEU A 227 18.59 6.54 2.54
N HIS A 228 18.49 7.59 1.72
CA HIS A 228 17.22 8.30 1.49
C HIS A 228 16.30 7.48 0.60
N GLU A 229 16.86 6.75 -0.37
CA GLU A 229 16.12 5.82 -1.21
C GLU A 229 15.61 4.64 -0.38
N LEU A 230 16.45 4.07 0.49
CA LEU A 230 16.03 3.03 1.44
C LEU A 230 14.87 3.53 2.31
N LEU A 231 15.00 4.72 2.90
CA LEU A 231 13.94 5.34 3.70
C LEU A 231 12.64 5.50 2.90
N ARG A 232 12.72 6.05 1.68
CA ARG A 232 11.55 6.27 0.80
C ARG A 232 10.85 4.95 0.46
N LEU A 233 11.61 3.93 0.08
CA LEU A 233 11.09 2.60 -0.26
C LEU A 233 10.51 1.88 0.96
N SER A 234 11.16 1.98 2.13
CA SER A 234 10.65 1.44 3.39
C SER A 234 9.36 2.12 3.83
N MET A 235 9.21 3.43 3.61
CA MET A 235 7.95 4.15 3.85
C MET A 235 6.83 3.66 2.92
N LEU A 236 7.12 3.38 1.64
CA LEU A 236 6.16 2.78 0.72
C LEU A 236 5.74 1.38 1.19
N ALA A 237 6.71 0.54 1.59
CA ALA A 237 6.42 -0.77 2.14
C ALA A 237 5.58 -0.69 3.41
N PHE A 238 5.88 0.25 4.32
CA PHE A 238 5.13 0.49 5.55
C PHE A 238 3.66 0.85 5.31
N LEU A 239 3.38 1.61 4.25
CA LEU A 239 2.01 1.99 3.89
C LEU A 239 1.16 0.81 3.45
N LYS A 240 1.77 -0.25 2.88
CA LYS A 240 1.02 -1.40 2.37
C LYS A 240 0.11 -2.03 3.43
N PRO A 241 0.58 -2.54 4.59
CA PRO A 241 -0.31 -3.16 5.57
C PRO A 241 -1.37 -2.20 6.16
N LEU A 242 -1.17 -0.88 6.04
CA LEU A 242 -2.15 0.13 6.48
C LEU A 242 -3.26 0.35 5.45
N LEU A 243 -2.90 0.38 4.17
CA LEU A 243 -3.82 0.73 3.08
C LEU A 243 -4.44 -0.52 2.41
N ILE A 244 -3.78 -1.67 2.55
CA ILE A 244 -4.03 -2.87 1.76
C ILE A 244 -4.15 -4.06 2.70
N LYS A 245 -5.38 -4.54 2.90
CA LYS A 245 -5.66 -5.70 3.77
C LYS A 245 -5.85 -7.00 3.01
N ILE A 246 -5.55 -7.02 1.71
CA ILE A 246 -5.75 -8.18 0.87
C ILE A 246 -4.51 -9.09 1.00
N PRO A 247 -4.61 -10.27 1.64
CA PRO A 247 -3.48 -11.17 1.80
C PRO A 247 -2.92 -11.60 0.44
N GLY A 248 -1.59 -11.70 0.34
CA GLY A 248 -0.93 -12.17 -0.88
C GLY A 248 -0.67 -11.12 -1.95
N VAL A 249 -1.30 -9.93 -1.90
CA VAL A 249 -1.03 -8.85 -2.88
C VAL A 249 0.40 -8.33 -2.80
N GLY A 250 1.04 -8.39 -1.62
CA GLY A 250 2.46 -8.03 -1.46
C GLY A 250 3.39 -8.86 -2.35
N ARG A 251 3.05 -10.12 -2.61
CA ARG A 251 3.83 -11.03 -3.47
C ARG A 251 3.88 -10.57 -4.93
N LYS A 252 2.97 -9.69 -5.33
CA LYS A 252 2.88 -9.13 -6.69
C LYS A 252 3.54 -7.76 -6.83
N MET A 253 4.04 -7.18 -5.73
CA MET A 253 4.81 -5.93 -5.73
C MET A 253 6.29 -6.18 -6.10
N THR A 254 6.52 -6.87 -7.23
CA THR A 254 7.84 -7.37 -7.64
C THR A 254 8.86 -6.26 -7.83
N TYR A 255 8.49 -5.15 -8.49
CA TYR A 255 9.39 -4.03 -8.68
C TYR A 255 9.81 -3.38 -7.36
N LEU A 256 8.86 -3.13 -6.44
CA LEU A 256 9.19 -2.60 -5.11
C LEU A 256 10.08 -3.57 -4.32
N ALA A 257 9.84 -4.87 -4.42
CA ALA A 257 10.67 -5.90 -3.79
C ALA A 257 12.11 -5.89 -4.31
N GLU A 258 12.28 -5.81 -5.63
CA GLU A 258 13.59 -5.73 -6.27
C GLU A 258 14.33 -4.44 -5.90
N LYS A 259 13.62 -3.30 -5.86
CA LYS A 259 14.19 -2.02 -5.45
C LYS A 259 14.61 -2.00 -3.99
N LEU A 260 13.80 -2.54 -3.09
CA LEU A 260 14.17 -2.69 -1.68
C LEU A 260 15.40 -3.59 -1.54
N LYS A 261 15.41 -4.74 -2.22
CA LYS A 261 16.57 -5.64 -2.21
C LYS A 261 17.83 -4.94 -2.70
N ALA A 262 17.78 -4.26 -3.84
CA ALA A 262 18.91 -3.50 -4.37
C ALA A 262 19.37 -2.42 -3.38
N SER A 263 18.44 -1.67 -2.81
CA SER A 263 18.74 -0.61 -1.84
C SER A 263 19.38 -1.14 -0.55
N PHE A 264 18.98 -2.32 -0.07
CA PHE A 264 19.69 -2.99 1.02
C PHE A 264 21.09 -3.41 0.59
N LEU A 265 21.27 -4.04 -0.57
CA LEU A 265 22.59 -4.49 -1.03
C LEU A 265 23.58 -3.34 -1.28
N GLU A 266 23.10 -2.11 -1.49
CA GLU A 266 23.93 -0.91 -1.55
C GLU A 266 24.37 -0.40 -0.17
N GLN A 267 23.76 -0.85 0.92
CA GLN A 267 24.19 -0.50 2.27
C GLN A 267 25.40 -1.34 2.73
N THR A 268 26.16 -0.80 3.67
CA THR A 268 27.22 -1.55 4.36
C THR A 268 26.63 -2.50 5.40
N PHE A 269 27.10 -3.76 5.41
CA PHE A 269 26.72 -4.77 6.40
C PHE A 269 27.96 -5.41 7.05
N PRO A 270 27.98 -5.60 8.39
CA PRO A 270 26.98 -5.13 9.36
C PRO A 270 26.88 -3.58 9.35
N PRO A 271 25.69 -3.01 9.62
CA PRO A 271 25.49 -1.57 9.53
C PRO A 271 26.28 -0.84 10.61
N LEU A 272 26.61 0.43 10.37
CA LEU A 272 27.13 1.30 11.42
C LEU A 272 26.08 1.43 12.54
N VAL A 273 26.52 1.44 13.80
CA VAL A 273 25.63 1.51 14.98
C VAL A 273 24.65 2.70 14.89
N GLU A 274 25.09 3.83 14.37
CA GLU A 274 24.28 5.04 14.18
C GLU A 274 23.10 4.84 13.21
N GLN A 275 23.23 3.94 12.25
CA GLN A 275 22.22 3.68 11.21
C GLN A 275 21.47 2.35 11.45
N ALA A 276 22.03 1.47 12.27
CA ALA A 276 21.54 0.12 12.50
C ALA A 276 20.06 0.09 12.92
N SER A 277 19.61 1.04 13.74
CA SER A 277 18.21 1.13 14.16
C SER A 277 17.25 1.39 12.99
N LEU A 278 17.62 2.29 12.06
CA LEU A 278 16.82 2.59 10.87
C LEU A 278 16.86 1.43 9.86
N VAL A 279 18.03 0.81 9.69
CA VAL A 279 18.20 -0.38 8.84
C VAL A 279 17.35 -1.53 9.38
N LEU A 280 17.36 -1.77 10.69
CA LEU A 280 16.53 -2.78 11.34
C LEU A 280 15.04 -2.53 11.11
N TRP A 281 14.59 -1.28 11.31
CA TRP A 281 13.22 -0.90 11.02
C TRP A 281 12.84 -1.19 9.56
N SER A 282 13.70 -0.79 8.62
CA SER A 282 13.50 -1.04 7.19
C SER A 282 13.40 -2.53 6.84
N LEU A 283 14.29 -3.35 7.42
CA LEU A 283 14.29 -4.80 7.22
C LEU A 283 13.00 -5.45 7.74
N PHE A 284 12.56 -5.09 8.95
CA PHE A 284 11.31 -5.60 9.51
C PHE A 284 10.10 -5.20 8.64
N ILE A 285 9.98 -3.94 8.25
CA ILE A 285 8.89 -3.48 7.38
C ILE A 285 8.89 -4.24 6.05
N THR A 286 10.06 -4.51 5.49
CA THR A 286 10.21 -5.28 4.25
C THR A 286 9.77 -6.73 4.41
N CYS A 287 10.16 -7.40 5.50
CA CYS A 287 9.69 -8.75 5.85
C CYS A 287 8.16 -8.81 5.99
N LEU A 288 7.57 -7.81 6.65
CA LEU A 288 6.15 -7.78 6.98
C LEU A 288 5.26 -7.43 5.79
N SER A 289 5.77 -6.65 4.85
CA SER A 289 4.93 -6.04 3.82
C SER A 289 5.16 -6.65 2.44
N ILE A 290 6.39 -7.06 2.10
CA ILE A 290 6.73 -7.42 0.71
C ILE A 290 6.94 -8.92 0.56
N PHE A 291 7.73 -9.51 1.46
CA PHE A 291 8.11 -10.93 1.39
C PHE A 291 7.28 -11.84 2.29
N GLU A 292 6.01 -11.47 2.56
CA GLU A 292 5.08 -12.19 3.43
C GLU A 292 5.22 -13.72 3.28
N GLU A 293 5.82 -14.35 4.30
CA GLU A 293 6.01 -15.80 4.45
C GLU A 293 6.98 -16.47 3.46
N GLN A 294 7.68 -15.72 2.62
CA GLN A 294 8.75 -16.28 1.79
C GLN A 294 10.03 -16.48 2.59
N ASP A 295 10.67 -17.63 2.38
CA ASP A 295 11.94 -17.97 3.02
C ASP A 295 13.12 -17.21 2.41
N GLN A 296 13.19 -15.89 2.63
CA GLN A 296 14.27 -15.05 2.13
C GLN A 296 15.50 -15.15 3.05
N LYS A 297 16.29 -16.20 2.88
CA LYS A 297 17.53 -16.46 3.67
C LYS A 297 18.44 -15.23 3.75
N TRP A 298 18.62 -14.52 2.64
CA TRP A 298 19.43 -13.30 2.59
C TRP A 298 18.87 -12.20 3.51
N LEU A 299 17.56 -11.96 3.47
CA LEU A 299 16.91 -10.91 4.26
C LEU A 299 16.99 -11.22 5.75
N ARG A 300 16.79 -12.50 6.12
CA ARG A 300 16.97 -12.94 7.51
C ARG A 300 18.41 -12.79 7.99
N ALA A 301 19.41 -13.10 7.15
CA ALA A 301 20.80 -12.90 7.52
C ALA A 301 21.10 -11.42 7.84
N LEU A 302 20.55 -10.49 7.06
CA LEU A 302 20.67 -9.05 7.32
C LEU A 302 19.98 -8.64 8.63
N VAL A 303 18.79 -9.19 8.92
CA VAL A 303 18.09 -8.95 10.20
C VAL A 303 18.96 -9.41 11.38
N ILE A 304 19.49 -10.63 11.33
CA ILE A 304 20.33 -11.20 12.38
C ILE A 304 21.58 -10.35 12.60
N GLN A 305 22.33 -10.02 11.54
CA GLN A 305 23.53 -9.18 11.63
C GLN A 305 23.24 -7.80 12.23
N THR A 306 22.10 -7.20 11.87
CA THR A 306 21.70 -5.89 12.40
C THR A 306 21.28 -5.97 13.86
N MET A 307 20.58 -7.03 14.26
CA MET A 307 20.24 -7.30 15.66
C MET A 307 21.49 -7.52 16.51
N ASP A 308 22.48 -8.25 15.99
CA ASP A 308 23.76 -8.47 16.67
C ASP A 308 24.55 -7.16 16.84
N THR A 309 24.55 -6.31 15.82
CA THR A 309 25.15 -4.96 15.87
C THR A 309 24.54 -4.11 16.99
N LEU A 310 23.24 -4.25 17.23
CA LEU A 310 22.49 -3.52 18.26
C LEU A 310 22.45 -4.26 19.61
N GLY A 311 23.01 -5.46 19.72
CA GLY A 311 22.97 -6.28 20.93
C GLY A 311 21.56 -6.75 21.32
N LEU A 312 20.62 -6.85 20.36
CA LEU A 312 19.23 -7.19 20.63
C LEU A 312 19.05 -8.70 20.78
N ARG A 313 18.46 -9.13 21.89
CA ARG A 313 18.27 -10.55 22.24
C ARG A 313 16.84 -10.93 22.55
N THR A 314 15.97 -9.95 22.82
CA THR A 314 14.55 -10.19 23.11
C THR A 314 13.65 -9.46 22.12
N TRP A 315 12.42 -9.96 21.96
CA TRP A 315 11.41 -9.26 21.20
C TRP A 315 11.09 -7.89 21.80
N ALA A 316 11.06 -7.78 23.13
CA ALA A 316 10.78 -6.51 23.82
C ALA A 316 11.79 -5.41 23.44
N ASP A 317 13.09 -5.73 23.46
CA ASP A 317 14.15 -4.78 23.09
C ASP A 317 14.09 -4.43 21.59
N THR A 318 13.89 -5.45 20.75
CA THR A 318 13.76 -5.27 19.30
C THR A 318 12.58 -4.38 18.97
N ARG A 319 11.42 -4.65 19.59
CA ARG A 319 10.20 -3.86 19.45
C ARG A 319 10.41 -2.41 19.92
N ALA A 320 11.16 -2.18 21.00
CA ALA A 320 11.47 -0.83 21.47
C ALA A 320 12.25 -0.03 20.41
N VAL A 321 13.22 -0.66 19.73
CA VAL A 321 13.95 -0.04 18.61
C VAL A 321 13.02 0.22 17.43
N LEU A 322 12.21 -0.75 17.01
CA LEU A 322 11.27 -0.59 15.88
C LEU A 322 10.26 0.55 16.13
N LYS A 323 9.76 0.68 17.36
CA LYS A 323 8.82 1.73 17.78
C LYS A 323 9.44 3.12 17.92
N SER A 324 10.77 3.24 17.87
CA SER A 324 11.42 4.54 17.78
C SER A 324 11.23 5.19 16.39
N PHE A 325 10.72 4.45 15.41
CA PHE A 325 10.34 4.90 14.07
C PHE A 325 8.83 4.73 13.84
N LEU A 326 8.40 4.67 12.57
CA LEU A 326 6.99 4.44 12.22
C LEU A 326 6.54 3.04 12.63
N TRP A 327 5.53 2.95 13.49
CA TRP A 327 4.99 1.69 13.94
C TRP A 327 3.52 1.81 14.35
N VAL A 328 2.70 0.84 13.95
CA VAL A 328 1.30 0.72 14.40
C VAL A 328 1.14 -0.61 15.11
N ASP A 329 0.98 -0.57 16.43
CA ASP A 329 1.04 -1.73 17.33
C ASP A 329 0.08 -2.84 16.87
N LEU A 330 -1.18 -2.46 16.64
CA LEU A 330 -2.25 -3.38 16.26
C LEU A 330 -2.05 -4.04 14.89
N VAL A 331 -1.25 -3.43 14.02
CA VAL A 331 -1.01 -3.94 12.66
C VAL A 331 0.26 -4.77 12.60
N LEU A 332 1.31 -4.37 13.32
CA LEU A 332 2.67 -4.88 13.11
C LEU A 332 3.20 -5.74 14.26
N ASP A 333 2.70 -5.62 15.50
CA ASP A 333 3.29 -6.32 16.66
C ASP A 333 3.33 -7.84 16.48
N GLN A 334 2.16 -8.46 16.25
CA GLN A 334 2.05 -9.91 16.19
C GLN A 334 2.84 -10.50 15.01
N ALA A 335 2.86 -9.80 13.87
CA ALA A 335 3.60 -10.24 12.70
C ALA A 335 5.10 -10.01 12.87
N GLY A 336 5.51 -8.91 13.51
CA GLY A 336 6.89 -8.60 13.85
C GLY A 336 7.50 -9.60 14.81
N GLU A 337 6.77 -10.02 15.84
CA GLU A 337 7.20 -11.04 16.79
C GLU A 337 7.50 -12.37 16.07
N ARG A 338 6.63 -12.79 15.14
CA ARG A 338 6.88 -13.98 14.31
C ARG A 338 8.15 -13.87 13.44
N VAL A 339 8.47 -12.68 12.94
CA VAL A 339 9.71 -12.43 12.18
C VAL A 339 10.92 -12.58 13.12
N PHE A 340 10.84 -12.01 14.32
CA PHE A 340 11.90 -12.12 15.33
C PHE A 340 12.14 -13.57 15.75
N GLU A 341 11.09 -14.32 16.10
CA GLU A 341 11.19 -15.73 16.51
C GLU A 341 11.88 -16.59 15.44
N ARG A 342 11.51 -16.41 14.17
CA ARG A 342 12.15 -17.11 13.04
C ARG A 342 13.65 -16.83 12.92
N CYS A 343 14.11 -15.65 13.33
CA CYS A 343 15.54 -15.30 13.31
C CYS A 343 16.29 -15.93 14.48
N VAL A 344 15.71 -15.90 15.69
CA VAL A 344 16.32 -16.47 16.90
C VAL A 344 16.44 -18.00 16.84
N HIS A 345 15.42 -18.69 16.31
CA HIS A 345 15.46 -20.16 16.16
C HIS A 345 16.60 -20.66 15.25
N LEU A 346 17.11 -19.83 14.33
CA LEU A 346 18.21 -20.18 13.43
C LEU A 346 19.60 -19.91 14.03
N GLN A 347 19.76 -18.88 14.87
CA GLN A 347 21.02 -18.66 15.61
C GLN A 347 21.39 -19.90 16.44
N GLY A 348 20.40 -20.52 17.11
CA GLY A 348 20.61 -21.76 17.88
C GLY A 348 20.97 -23.02 17.05
N TYR A 349 20.86 -22.96 15.72
CA TYR A 349 21.27 -24.03 14.79
C TYR A 349 22.63 -23.77 14.13
N ILE A 350 23.09 -22.52 14.10
CA ILE A 350 24.40 -22.13 13.54
C ILE A 350 25.49 -22.19 14.62
N ASP A 351 25.11 -21.98 15.89
CA ASP A 351 26.01 -22.10 17.06
C ASP A 351 26.14 -23.54 17.61
N ARG A 352 25.65 -24.55 16.86
CA ARG A 352 25.85 -25.98 17.11
C ARG A 352 26.56 -26.61 15.92
#